data_AF-A0A962PXT6-F1
#
_entry.id   AF-A0A962PXT6-F1
#
_cell.length_a   1.000
_cell.length_b   1.000
_cell.length_c   1.000
_cell.angle_alpha   90.00
_cell.angle_beta   90.00
_cell.angle_gamma   90.00
#
_symmetry.space_group_name_H-M   'P 1'
#
loop_
_entity.id
_entity.type
_entity.pdbx_description
1 polymer ?
#
loop_
_entity_poly.entity_id
_entity_poly.type
_entity_poly.pdbx_seq_one_letter_code
_entity_poly.pdbx_strand_id
1 'polypeptide(L)'
;MESLTVADALELIRLNEEAMSTQFETWLTITFATIVSVFVGKHLINRVIKWLVTLLYLLASLMVVAMSIYLAENNARIITDLATRGVEVSGPVFAGIVAFILFISGVGTTIYFIHMDWEKTA
;
A
#
# COMPACT_ATOMS: atom_id res chain seq x y z
N MET A 1 -31.46 8.16 -7.27
CA MET A 1 -30.32 7.28 -7.58
C MET A 1 -30.92 5.92 -7.91
N GLU A 2 -30.67 5.38 -9.11
CA GLU A 2 -30.99 3.97 -9.38
C GLU A 2 -30.32 3.11 -8.31
N SER A 3 -31.08 2.23 -7.67
CA SER A 3 -30.51 1.29 -6.72
C SER A 3 -29.61 0.34 -7.50
N LEU A 4 -28.31 0.35 -7.22
CA LEU A 4 -27.36 -0.66 -7.73
C LEU A 4 -27.95 -2.06 -7.57
N THR A 5 -27.88 -2.90 -8.59
CA THR A 5 -28.26 -4.30 -8.40
C THR A 5 -27.22 -4.99 -7.50
N VAL A 6 -27.59 -6.12 -6.89
CA VAL A 6 -26.63 -6.89 -6.06
C VAL A 6 -25.42 -7.32 -6.88
N ALA A 7 -25.62 -7.64 -8.16
CA ALA A 7 -24.53 -7.99 -9.08
C ALA A 7 -23.58 -6.81 -9.28
N ASP A 8 -24.10 -5.62 -9.59
CA ASP A 8 -23.28 -4.41 -9.79
C ASP A 8 -22.50 -4.02 -8.53
N ALA A 9 -23.13 -4.14 -7.36
CA ALA A 9 -22.50 -3.84 -6.08
C ALA A 9 -21.32 -4.78 -5.77
N LEU A 10 -21.48 -6.09 -6.05
CA LEU A 10 -20.40 -7.06 -5.90
C LEU A 10 -19.28 -6.85 -6.92
N GLU A 11 -19.61 -6.45 -8.15
CA GLU A 11 -18.63 -6.10 -9.17
C GLU A 11 -17.79 -4.89 -8.74
N LEU A 12 -18.42 -3.84 -8.22
CA LEU A 12 -17.72 -2.66 -7.68
C LEU A 12 -16.77 -3.01 -6.52
N ILE A 13 -17.18 -3.91 -5.62
CA ILE A 13 -16.31 -4.39 -4.54
C ILE A 13 -15.08 -5.10 -5.11
N ARG A 14 -15.27 -5.99 -6.09
CA ARG A 14 -14.16 -6.72 -6.73
C ARG A 14 -13.21 -5.80 -7.47
N LEU A 15 -13.72 -4.80 -8.18
CA LEU A 15 -12.89 -3.79 -8.86
C LEU A 15 -12.06 -2.99 -7.86
N ASN A 16 -12.62 -2.64 -6.70
CA ASN A 16 -11.87 -1.97 -5.64
C ASN A 16 -10.80 -2.88 -5.03
N GLU A 17 -11.11 -4.16 -4.82
CA GLU A 17 -10.13 -5.16 -4.33
C GLU A 17 -8.96 -5.35 -5.32
N GLU A 18 -9.24 -5.43 -6.62
CA GLU A 18 -8.22 -5.51 -7.67
C GLU A 18 -7.35 -4.25 -7.72
N ALA A 19 -7.97 -3.07 -7.60
CA ALA A 19 -7.26 -1.80 -7.52
C ALA A 19 -6.35 -1.74 -6.28
N MET A 20 -6.80 -2.22 -5.12
CA MET A 20 -5.98 -2.31 -3.92
C MET A 20 -4.78 -3.25 -4.12
N SER A 21 -4.99 -4.42 -4.73
CA SER A 21 -3.89 -5.37 -5.04
C SER A 21 -2.84 -4.74 -5.95
N THR A 22 -3.29 -4.08 -7.02
CA THR A 22 -2.41 -3.41 -7.99
C THR A 22 -1.57 -2.32 -7.34
N GLN A 23 -2.18 -1.52 -6.45
CA GLN A 23 -1.45 -0.49 -5.70
C GLN A 23 -0.42 -1.08 -4.76
N PHE A 24 -0.74 -2.20 -4.11
CA PHE A 24 0.19 -2.90 -3.23
C PHE A 24 1.40 -3.47 -4.00
N GLU A 25 1.17 -4.08 -5.16
CA GLU A 25 2.24 -4.55 -6.06
C GLU A 25 3.12 -3.41 -6.58
N THR A 26 2.49 -2.28 -6.92
CA THR A 26 3.20 -1.06 -7.32
C THR A 26 4.09 -0.55 -6.18
N TRP A 27 3.56 -0.53 -4.96
CA TRP A 27 4.32 -0.15 -3.77
C TRP A 27 5.50 -1.09 -3.49
N LEU A 28 5.31 -2.41 -3.63
CA LEU A 28 6.41 -3.38 -3.52
C LEU A 28 7.49 -3.12 -4.58
N THR A 29 7.09 -2.81 -5.82
CA THR A 29 8.02 -2.50 -6.91
C THR A 29 8.84 -1.26 -6.60
N ILE A 30 8.21 -0.17 -6.14
CA ILE A 30 8.90 1.06 -5.70
C ILE A 30 9.86 0.76 -4.55
N THR A 31 9.42 -0.06 -3.59
CA THR A 31 10.22 -0.48 -2.42
C THR A 31 11.49 -1.21 -2.86
N PHE A 32 11.38 -2.24 -3.70
CA PHE A 32 12.54 -2.96 -4.22
C PHE A 32 13.45 -2.08 -5.08
N ALA A 33 12.86 -1.26 -5.98
CA ALA A 33 13.62 -0.34 -6.80
C ALA A 33 14.41 0.67 -5.96
N THR A 34 13.83 1.16 -4.86
CA THR A 34 14.49 2.07 -3.92
C THR A 34 15.67 1.39 -3.24
N ILE A 35 15.47 0.17 -2.71
CA ILE A 35 16.54 -0.61 -2.06
C ILE A 35 17.70 -0.86 -3.03
N VAL A 36 17.41 -1.32 -4.24
CA VAL A 36 18.43 -1.59 -5.26
C VAL A 36 19.16 -0.30 -5.66
N SER A 37 18.44 0.79 -5.88
CA SER A 37 19.03 2.08 -6.28
C SER A 37 19.95 2.64 -5.20
N VAL A 38 19.55 2.56 -3.93
CA VAL A 38 20.38 2.97 -2.79
C VAL A 38 21.64 2.12 -2.70
N PHE A 39 21.52 0.81 -2.88
CA PHE A 39 22.65 -0.11 -2.83
C PHE A 39 23.67 0.17 -3.95
N VAL A 40 23.19 0.30 -5.19
CA VAL A 40 24.04 0.57 -6.36
C VAL A 40 24.68 1.97 -6.28
N GLY A 41 23.88 2.97 -5.88
CA GLY A 41 24.29 4.36 -5.76
C GLY A 41 24.99 4.73 -4.45
N LYS A 42 25.36 3.76 -3.59
CA LYS A 42 25.83 4.01 -2.22
C LYS A 42 27.00 4.99 -2.11
N HIS A 43 27.85 5.08 -3.13
CA HIS A 43 29.02 5.97 -3.20
C HIS A 43 28.68 7.42 -3.60
N LEU A 44 27.48 7.65 -4.16
CA LEU A 44 26.99 8.97 -4.58
C LEU A 44 26.03 9.59 -3.56
N ILE A 45 25.50 8.78 -2.64
CA ILE A 45 24.45 9.17 -1.70
C ILE A 45 25.08 9.80 -0.45
N ASN A 46 25.03 11.12 -0.36
CA ASN A 46 25.36 11.86 0.85
C ASN A 46 24.16 11.92 1.81
N ARG A 47 24.36 12.43 3.04
CA ARG A 47 23.32 12.49 4.08
C ARG A 47 22.06 13.26 3.65
N VAL A 48 22.20 14.31 2.86
CA VAL A 48 21.05 15.10 2.37
C VAL A 48 20.23 14.27 1.38
N ILE A 49 20.90 13.59 0.45
CA ILE A 49 20.25 12.70 -0.52
C ILE A 49 19.53 11.54 0.17
N LYS A 50 20.13 10.95 1.22
CA LYS A 50 19.47 9.91 2.05
C LYS A 50 18.10 10.40 2.55
N TRP A 51 18.06 11.59 3.15
CA TRP A 51 16.81 12.17 3.65
C TRP A 51 15.80 12.51 2.56
N LEU A 52 16.25 13.01 1.39
CA LEU A 52 15.36 13.27 0.26
C LEU A 52 14.74 11.99 -0.28
N VAL A 53 15.52 10.91 -0.42
CA VAL A 53 15.02 9.60 -0.85
C VAL A 53 14.03 9.04 0.19
N THR A 54 14.36 9.14 1.48
CA THR A 54 13.45 8.74 2.56
C THR A 54 12.13 9.51 2.50
N LEU A 55 12.17 10.83 2.30
CA LEU A 55 10.97 11.66 2.22
C LEU A 55 10.11 11.27 1.00
N LEU A 56 10.71 11.12 -0.18
CA LEU A 56 10.00 10.71 -1.39
C LEU A 56 9.37 9.32 -1.22
N TYR A 57 10.10 8.38 -0.64
CA TYR A 57 9.60 7.03 -0.37
C TYR A 57 8.44 7.04 0.63
N LEU A 58 8.53 7.85 1.70
CA LEU A 58 7.45 8.02 2.68
C LEU A 58 6.21 8.67 2.06
N LEU A 59 6.36 9.67 1.20
CA LEU A 59 5.25 10.30 0.50
C LEU A 59 4.55 9.32 -0.46
N ALA A 60 5.32 8.52 -1.20
CA ALA A 60 4.77 7.46 -2.05
C ALA A 60 4.03 6.40 -1.23
N SER A 61 4.60 6.00 -0.09
CA SER A 61 3.99 5.04 0.83
C SER A 61 2.70 5.59 1.46
N LEU A 62 2.68 6.87 1.84
CA LEU A 62 1.51 7.54 2.38
C LEU A 62 0.37 7.61 1.34
N MET A 63 0.70 7.90 0.08
CA MET A 63 -0.29 7.93 -1.01
C MET A 63 -0.98 6.57 -1.17
N VAL A 64 -0.21 5.46 -1.12
CA VAL A 64 -0.75 4.10 -1.21
C VAL A 64 -1.70 3.80 -0.04
N VAL A 65 -1.34 4.20 1.17
CA VAL A 65 -2.21 4.05 2.35
C VAL A 65 -3.48 4.89 2.21
N ALA A 66 -3.36 6.15 1.78
CA ALA A 66 -4.51 7.03 1.61
C ALA A 66 -5.52 6.47 0.59
N MET A 67 -5.04 5.96 -0.54
CA MET A 67 -5.90 5.35 -1.55
C MET A 67 -6.48 4.01 -1.09
N SER A 68 -5.74 3.21 -0.34
CA SER A 68 -6.25 1.98 0.27
C SER A 68 -7.38 2.26 1.27
N ILE A 69 -7.23 3.31 2.09
CA ILE A 69 -8.29 3.76 3.01
C ILE A 69 -9.52 4.22 2.23
N TYR A 70 -9.33 5.04 1.20
CA TYR A 70 -10.43 5.51 0.36
C TYR A 70 -11.23 4.36 -0.27
N LEU A 71 -10.56 3.36 -0.83
CA LEU A 71 -11.21 2.18 -1.41
C LEU A 71 -11.89 1.32 -0.34
N ALA A 72 -11.26 1.13 0.82
CA ALA A 72 -11.85 0.40 1.93
C ALA A 72 -13.12 1.07 2.49
N GLU A 73 -13.11 2.40 2.63
CA GLU A 73 -14.29 3.17 3.04
C GLU A 73 -15.43 3.05 2.01
N ASN A 74 -15.11 3.08 0.72
CA ASN A 74 -16.09 2.89 -0.34
C ASN A 74 -16.71 1.49 -0.27
N ASN A 75 -15.89 0.45 -0.11
CA ASN A 75 -16.37 -0.92 0.08
C ASN A 75 -17.25 -1.07 1.32
N ALA A 76 -16.87 -0.47 2.45
CA ALA A 76 -17.67 -0.52 3.68
C ALA A 76 -19.07 0.08 3.49
N ARG A 77 -19.20 1.16 2.72
CA ARG A 77 -20.49 1.77 2.37
C ARG A 77 -21.35 0.83 1.52
N ILE A 78 -20.75 0.20 0.49
CA ILE A 78 -21.46 -0.76 -0.38
C ILE A 78 -21.91 -1.99 0.41
N ILE A 79 -21.03 -2.54 1.26
CA ILE A 79 -21.35 -3.69 2.13
C ILE A 79 -22.50 -3.35 3.08
N THR A 80 -22.51 -2.13 3.65
CA THR A 80 -23.61 -1.70 4.53
C THR A 80 -24.93 -1.64 3.78
N ASP A 81 -24.96 -1.10 2.55
CA ASP A 81 -26.17 -1.08 1.71
C ASP A 81 -26.64 -2.50 1.36
N LEU A 82 -25.71 -3.41 1.01
CA LEU A 82 -26.02 -4.83 0.76
C LEU A 82 -26.59 -5.55 1.98
N ALA A 83 -26.06 -5.26 3.18
CA ALA A 83 -26.56 -5.83 4.43
C ALA A 83 -28.01 -5.42 4.71
N THR A 84 -28.42 -4.19 4.39
CA THR A 84 -29.83 -3.77 4.51
C THR A 84 -30.77 -4.53 3.59
N ARG A 85 -30.23 -5.14 2.54
CA ARG A 85 -30.95 -5.97 1.55
C ARG A 85 -30.85 -7.47 1.86
N GLY A 86 -30.30 -7.84 3.01
CA GLY A 86 -30.16 -9.23 3.45
C GLY A 86 -29.00 -10.00 2.80
N VAL A 87 -28.05 -9.31 2.16
CA VAL A 87 -26.85 -9.93 1.59
C VAL A 87 -25.67 -9.68 2.54
N GLU A 88 -25.20 -10.74 3.19
CA GLU A 88 -24.02 -10.68 4.05
C GLU A 88 -22.75 -10.87 3.22
N VAL A 89 -21.89 -9.83 3.19
CA VAL A 89 -20.56 -9.88 2.57
C VAL A 89 -19.54 -9.64 3.66
N SER A 90 -18.70 -10.64 3.93
CA SER A 90 -17.58 -10.50 4.87
C SER A 90 -16.37 -9.90 4.17
N GLY A 91 -15.88 -8.76 4.67
CA GLY A 91 -14.59 -8.21 4.22
C GLY A 91 -13.40 -9.09 4.64
N PRO A 92 -12.33 -9.17 3.86
CA PRO A 92 -11.16 -10.01 4.14
C PRO A 92 -10.23 -9.39 5.20
N VAL A 93 -10.72 -9.21 6.43
CA VAL A 93 -10.02 -8.50 7.52
C VAL A 93 -8.64 -9.08 7.82
N PHE A 94 -8.52 -10.41 7.85
CA PHE A 94 -7.24 -11.08 8.11
C PHE A 94 -6.18 -10.75 7.05
N ALA A 95 -6.56 -10.78 5.76
CA ALA A 95 -5.66 -10.40 4.66
C ALA A 95 -5.23 -8.94 4.78
N GLY A 96 -6.15 -8.05 5.15
CA GLY A 96 -5.85 -6.64 5.42
C GLY A 96 -4.82 -6.44 6.54
N ILE A 97 -4.94 -7.18 7.64
CA ILE A 97 -3.98 -7.13 8.76
C ILE A 97 -2.59 -7.60 8.31
N VAL A 98 -2.51 -8.73 7.60
CA VAL A 98 -1.23 -9.26 7.10
C VAL A 98 -0.57 -8.28 6.12
N ALA A 99 -1.35 -7.71 5.20
CA ALA A 99 -0.86 -6.70 4.26
C ALA A 99 -0.35 -5.44 4.98
N PHE A 100 -1.04 -5.00 6.04
CA PHE A 100 -0.61 -3.85 6.84
C PHE A 100 0.69 -4.12 7.60
N ILE A 101 0.85 -5.29 8.21
CA ILE A 101 2.11 -5.70 8.87
C ILE A 101 3.25 -5.72 7.86
N LEU A 102 3.02 -6.28 6.67
CA LEU A 102 4.01 -6.30 5.59
C LEU A 102 4.37 -4.90 5.12
N PHE A 103 3.38 -4.00 5.01
CA PHE A 103 3.59 -2.61 4.66
C PHE A 103 4.51 -1.90 5.66
N ILE A 104 4.19 -1.96 6.97
CA ILE A 104 5.01 -1.34 8.02
C ILE A 104 6.43 -1.93 8.04
N SER A 105 6.55 -3.25 7.91
CA SER A 105 7.84 -3.94 7.87
C SER A 105 8.68 -3.53 6.66
N GLY A 106 8.05 -3.41 5.48
CA GLY A 106 8.71 -2.98 4.25
C GLY A 106 9.15 -1.51 4.29
N VAL A 107 8.30 -0.63 4.85
CA VAL A 107 8.68 0.77 5.05
C VAL A 107 9.88 0.88 5.99
N GLY A 108 9.82 0.21 7.15
CA GLY A 108 10.91 0.22 8.13
C GLY A 108 12.22 -0.33 7.56
N THR A 109 12.14 -1.45 6.85
CA THR A 109 13.32 -2.08 6.21
C THR A 109 13.92 -1.15 5.16
N THR A 110 13.11 -0.49 4.34
CA THR A 110 13.62 0.40 3.29
C THR A 110 14.30 1.63 3.85
N ILE A 111 13.71 2.25 4.87
CA ILE A 111 14.33 3.39 5.57
C ILE A 111 15.65 2.97 6.20
N TYR A 112 15.69 1.79 6.84
CA TYR A 112 16.92 1.24 7.38
C TYR A 112 17.99 1.08 6.29
N PHE A 113 17.65 0.52 5.13
CA PHE A 113 18.57 0.37 3.99
C PHE A 113 19.07 1.71 3.43
N ILE A 114 18.19 2.72 3.32
CA ILE A 114 18.58 4.08 2.90
C ILE A 114 19.63 4.66 3.84
N HIS A 115 19.47 4.46 5.14
CA HIS A 115 20.31 5.07 6.15
C HIS A 115 21.52 4.22 6.56
N MET A 116 21.58 2.95 6.15
CA MET A 116 22.69 2.05 6.49
C MET A 116 24.05 2.63 6.04
N ASP A 117 25.04 2.54 6.93
CA ASP A 117 26.42 2.94 6.65
C ASP A 117 27.18 1.75 6.05
N TRP A 118 27.18 1.67 4.74
CA TRP A 118 27.75 0.57 3.97
C TRP A 118 29.26 0.40 4.14
N GLU A 119 29.98 1.44 4.57
CA GLU A 119 31.44 1.43 4.76
C GLU A 119 31.90 0.64 5.99
N LYS A 120 31.03 0.40 6.98
CA LYS A 120 31.37 -0.35 8.21
C LYS A 120 31.08 -1.85 8.12
N THR A 121 30.54 -2.29 6.99
CA THR A 121 30.05 -3.66 6.77
C THR A 121 30.88 -4.46 5.74
N ALA A 122 31.99 -3.89 5.27
CA ALA A 122 32.99 -4.56 4.41
C ALA A 122 34.29 -4.77 5.19
#